data_AF-A0A1B9IWY5-F1
#
_entry.id   AF-A0A1B9IWY5-F1
#
_cell.length_a   1.000
_cell.length_b   1.000
_cell.length_c   1.000
_cell.angle_alpha   90.00
_cell.angle_beta   90.00
_cell.angle_gamma   90.00
#
_symmetry.space_group_name_H-M   'P 1'
#
loop_
_entity.id
_entity.type
_entity.pdbx_description
1 polymer ?
#
loop_
_entity_poly.entity_id
_entity_poly.type
_entity_poly.pdbx_seq_one_letter_code
_entity_poly.pdbx_strand_id
1 'polypeptide(L)'
;MVNETDPTTTSNYFQVAVEDDQQAIEKQGESSTSISASTNGDTAALDKAAKAEIRRQRIEAAVQRSKSEYKSEHAYTERGWFNDGENQRNVLSKDKVDKQHLEYITTSLYYASPPDYTEALRLIMKNFDPNPTGSKPKPMGGLNRELLDTALRCSLAISDAESAVKLADSTKNMWKGQFAGISALASDAYLLAGRPIDALTPLFVSASSFGLHQPLLTRLSSILESHVSVSSSSSAEKQTSTYENIHRLIGILDKVIIWKSVHLQKPLFQYQTAGKEPNTNTNTNSTIDMSFSDQPPNSSGILEELQINEHDTQHQDLISGVKGTVNRLNKGFKNDPSEDVVEKSVREL
;
A
#
# COMPACT_ATOMS: atom_id res chain seq x y z
N MET A 1 -22.26 54.18 21.23
CA MET A 1 -22.76 53.57 19.98
C MET A 1 -21.72 52.56 19.54
N VAL A 2 -22.08 51.28 19.53
CA VAL A 2 -21.18 50.18 19.13
C VAL A 2 -21.20 50.14 17.61
N ASN A 3 -20.06 50.34 16.95
CA ASN A 3 -19.94 50.12 15.51
C ASN A 3 -20.06 48.62 15.24
N GLU A 4 -21.14 48.22 14.57
CA GLU A 4 -21.24 46.92 13.94
C GLU A 4 -20.20 46.86 12.81
N THR A 5 -19.13 46.11 13.02
CA THR A 5 -18.20 45.73 11.95
C THR A 5 -18.88 44.69 11.06
N ASP A 6 -18.88 44.92 9.76
CA ASP A 6 -19.41 43.99 8.76
C ASP A 6 -18.86 42.56 8.98
N PRO A 7 -19.68 41.51 8.82
CA PRO A 7 -19.22 40.14 9.00
C PRO A 7 -18.09 39.81 8.03
N THR A 8 -17.05 39.16 8.54
CA THR A 8 -15.86 38.81 7.76
C THR A 8 -16.22 37.76 6.70
N THR A 9 -16.03 38.09 5.43
CA THR A 9 -16.20 37.20 4.28
C THR A 9 -14.85 36.95 3.60
N THR A 10 -14.76 35.92 2.76
CA THR A 10 -13.52 35.60 2.01
C THR A 10 -13.03 36.75 1.12
N SER A 11 -13.89 37.72 0.79
CA SER A 11 -13.54 38.87 -0.04
C SER A 11 -13.08 40.11 0.74
N ASN A 12 -13.31 40.21 2.06
CA ASN A 12 -12.97 41.39 2.87
C ASN A 12 -11.83 41.14 3.88
N TYR A 13 -11.28 39.93 3.92
CA TYR A 13 -10.27 39.50 4.91
C TYR A 13 -9.03 40.42 4.96
N PHE A 14 -8.56 40.90 3.81
CA PHE A 14 -7.41 41.80 3.74
C PHE A 14 -7.71 43.16 4.39
N GLN A 15 -8.93 43.66 4.21
CA GLN A 15 -9.34 44.97 4.70
C GLN A 15 -9.55 44.94 6.22
N VAL A 16 -10.18 43.88 6.74
CA VAL A 16 -10.31 43.62 8.18
C VAL A 16 -8.94 43.47 8.85
N ALA A 17 -7.98 42.81 8.19
CA ALA A 17 -6.61 42.68 8.72
C ALA A 17 -5.87 44.02 8.81
N VAL A 18 -6.10 44.94 7.86
CA VAL A 18 -5.52 46.29 7.87
C VAL A 18 -6.16 47.16 8.97
N GLU A 19 -7.46 47.04 9.18
CA GLU A 19 -8.18 47.75 10.24
C GLU A 19 -7.77 47.26 11.64
N ASP A 20 -7.61 45.93 11.83
CA ASP A 20 -7.09 45.35 13.08
C ASP A 20 -5.64 45.83 13.36
N ASP A 21 -4.79 45.92 12.32
CA ASP A 21 -3.42 46.43 12.45
C ASP A 21 -3.42 47.93 12.83
N GLN A 22 -4.32 48.75 12.28
CA GLN A 22 -4.45 50.17 12.65
C GLN A 22 -4.92 50.36 14.10
N GLN A 23 -5.93 49.60 14.55
CA GLN A 23 -6.41 49.66 15.93
C GLN A 23 -5.36 49.21 16.96
N ALA A 24 -4.50 48.25 16.60
CA ALA A 24 -3.40 47.81 17.45
C ALA A 24 -2.32 48.89 17.61
N ILE A 25 -2.03 49.65 16.54
CA ILE A 25 -1.09 50.77 16.56
C ILE A 25 -1.64 51.93 17.40
N GLU A 26 -2.93 52.25 17.28
CA GLU A 26 -3.59 53.31 18.08
C GLU A 26 -3.57 53.00 19.58
N LYS A 27 -3.82 51.75 19.99
CA LYS A 27 -3.75 51.32 21.41
C LYS A 27 -2.34 51.39 22.01
N GLN A 28 -1.29 51.20 21.20
CA GLN A 28 0.09 51.39 21.67
C GLN A 28 0.47 52.88 21.77
N GLY A 29 -0.11 53.73 20.91
CA GLY A 29 0.07 55.19 20.97
C GLY A 29 -0.53 55.84 22.23
N GLU A 30 -1.68 55.35 22.70
CA GLU A 30 -2.30 55.89 23.93
C GLU A 30 -1.51 55.55 25.21
N SER A 31 -0.83 54.40 25.24
CA SER A 31 0.00 53.97 26.38
C SER A 31 1.35 54.70 26.48
N SER A 32 1.70 55.53 25.49
CA SER A 32 2.97 56.26 25.40
C SER A 32 2.78 57.78 25.32
N THR A 33 1.71 58.31 25.93
CA THR A 33 1.49 59.77 26.04
C THR A 33 2.16 60.35 27.29
N SER A 34 3.49 60.38 27.30
CA SER A 34 4.27 61.45 27.94
C SER A 34 5.70 61.42 27.41
N ILE A 35 5.94 62.09 26.27
CA ILE A 35 7.13 62.93 26.00
C ILE A 35 6.93 63.58 24.61
N SER A 36 6.70 64.88 24.66
CA SER A 36 6.96 65.98 23.72
C SER A 36 7.19 65.72 22.22
N ALA A 37 6.29 66.35 21.44
CA ALA A 37 6.41 66.96 20.11
C ALA A 37 7.79 66.95 19.39
N SER A 38 7.80 66.44 18.15
CA SER A 38 8.47 67.06 17.00
C SER A 38 8.07 66.36 15.68
N THR A 39 7.34 67.11 14.85
CA THR A 39 7.51 67.30 13.40
C THR A 39 8.10 66.18 12.50
N ASN A 40 7.26 65.76 11.55
CA ASN A 40 7.52 65.32 10.18
C ASN A 40 8.45 64.13 9.89
N GLY A 41 7.84 63.08 9.31
CA GLY A 41 8.43 62.22 8.29
C GLY A 41 9.37 61.14 8.81
N ASP A 42 8.84 59.94 9.04
CA ASP A 42 9.47 58.65 8.71
C ASP A 42 8.65 57.47 9.24
N THR A 43 7.77 56.92 8.39
CA THR A 43 7.14 55.60 8.59
C THR A 43 8.13 54.47 8.31
N ALA A 44 9.31 54.49 8.92
CA ALA A 44 10.40 53.59 8.51
C ALA A 44 11.35 53.17 9.64
N ALA A 45 10.82 52.68 10.77
CA ALA A 45 11.44 51.61 11.58
C ALA A 45 10.61 51.32 12.84
N LEU A 46 9.43 50.71 12.70
CA LEU A 46 8.88 49.96 13.84
C LEU A 46 9.87 48.85 14.18
N ASP A 47 10.43 48.92 15.39
CA ASP A 47 11.43 48.01 15.92
C ASP A 47 10.97 46.55 15.73
N LYS A 48 11.89 45.63 15.44
CA LYS A 48 11.57 44.24 15.08
C LYS A 48 10.75 43.56 16.18
N ALA A 49 10.95 43.97 17.42
CA ALA A 49 10.17 43.56 18.59
C ALA A 49 8.71 44.06 18.55
N ALA A 50 8.47 45.32 18.18
CA ALA A 50 7.13 45.88 18.05
C ALA A 50 6.33 45.20 16.92
N LYS A 51 6.98 44.92 15.78
CA LYS A 51 6.34 44.15 14.69
C LYS A 51 6.01 42.71 15.09
N ALA A 52 6.87 42.07 15.89
CA ALA A 52 6.63 40.72 16.40
C ALA A 52 5.46 40.69 17.38
N GLU A 53 5.34 41.72 18.23
CA GLU A 53 4.26 41.84 19.20
C GLU A 53 2.91 42.14 18.54
N ILE A 54 2.87 43.03 17.54
CA ILE A 54 1.66 43.28 16.73
C ILE A 54 1.22 41.99 16.02
N ARG A 55 2.16 41.24 15.43
CA ARG A 55 1.85 39.95 14.80
C ARG A 55 1.29 38.93 15.79
N ARG A 56 1.85 38.88 17.01
CA ARG A 56 1.39 37.98 18.07
C ARG A 56 -0.04 38.32 18.50
N GLN A 57 -0.32 39.61 18.73
CA GLN A 57 -1.66 40.08 19.09
C GLN A 57 -2.68 39.79 17.99
N ARG A 58 -2.29 39.92 16.71
CA ARG A 58 -3.14 39.54 15.57
C ARG A 58 -3.48 38.05 15.55
N ILE A 59 -2.49 37.19 15.79
CA ILE A 59 -2.70 35.74 15.85
C ILE A 59 -3.61 35.39 17.03
N GLU A 60 -3.38 36.00 18.19
CA GLU A 60 -4.18 35.75 19.39
C GLU A 60 -5.63 36.22 19.22
N ALA A 61 -5.84 37.41 18.63
CA ALA A 61 -7.17 37.92 18.30
C ALA A 61 -7.89 37.00 17.29
N ALA A 62 -7.22 36.57 16.22
CA ALA A 62 -7.79 35.65 15.25
C ALA A 62 -8.12 34.27 15.87
N VAL A 63 -7.33 33.79 16.82
CA VAL A 63 -7.58 32.53 17.54
C VAL A 63 -8.76 32.67 18.52
N GLN A 64 -8.93 33.82 19.17
CA GLN A 64 -10.10 34.04 20.02
C GLN A 64 -11.37 34.24 19.19
N ARG A 65 -11.27 34.95 18.06
CA ARG A 65 -12.39 35.15 17.12
C ARG A 65 -12.83 33.81 16.50
N SER A 66 -11.89 32.94 16.13
CA SER A 66 -12.22 31.60 15.62
C SER A 66 -12.94 30.72 16.66
N LYS A 67 -12.61 30.83 17.95
CA LYS A 67 -13.31 30.09 19.01
C LYS A 67 -14.78 30.50 19.16
N SER A 68 -15.15 31.72 18.77
CA SER A 68 -16.50 32.26 18.87
C SER A 68 -17.29 32.26 17.56
N GLU A 69 -16.61 32.36 16.40
CA GLU A 69 -17.25 32.48 15.08
C GLU A 69 -17.57 31.12 14.45
N TYR A 70 -16.79 30.08 14.72
CA TYR A 70 -17.17 28.74 14.30
C TYR A 70 -18.27 28.24 15.24
N LYS A 71 -19.54 28.40 14.81
CA LYS A 71 -20.63 27.60 15.37
C LYS A 71 -20.21 26.13 15.34
N SER A 72 -20.65 25.36 16.33
CA SER A 72 -20.54 23.89 16.33
C SER A 72 -21.43 23.30 15.24
N GLU A 73 -21.19 23.66 13.99
CA GLU A 73 -21.78 23.01 12.85
C GLU A 73 -21.04 21.68 12.71
N HIS A 74 -21.71 20.61 13.12
CA HIS A 74 -21.36 19.30 12.59
C HIS A 74 -21.49 19.44 11.07
N ALA A 75 -20.36 19.53 10.38
CA ALA A 75 -20.33 19.42 8.93
C ALA A 75 -20.82 18.01 8.59
N TYR A 76 -22.13 17.89 8.39
CA TYR A 76 -22.77 16.67 7.94
C TYR A 76 -22.46 16.55 6.45
N THR A 77 -21.38 15.86 6.12
CA THR A 77 -21.12 15.46 4.74
C THR A 77 -21.99 14.25 4.44
N GLU A 78 -23.02 14.46 3.63
CA GLU A 78 -23.88 13.38 3.16
C GLU A 78 -23.08 12.29 2.44
N ARG A 79 -23.43 11.02 2.66
CA ARG A 79 -22.86 9.91 1.89
C ARG A 79 -23.15 10.15 0.41
N GLY A 80 -22.10 10.30 -0.39
CA GLY A 80 -22.23 10.56 -1.83
C GLY A 80 -22.25 12.04 -2.22
N TRP A 81 -21.90 12.98 -1.35
CA TRP A 81 -21.76 14.41 -1.70
C TRP A 81 -20.81 14.68 -2.89
N PHE A 82 -19.89 13.75 -3.16
CA PHE A 82 -18.97 13.79 -4.30
C PHE A 82 -19.61 13.28 -5.62
N ASN A 83 -20.78 12.65 -5.56
CA ASN A 83 -21.52 12.16 -6.74
C ASN A 83 -22.36 13.25 -7.41
N ASP A 84 -22.50 14.44 -6.79
CA ASP A 84 -23.20 15.54 -7.42
C ASP A 84 -22.53 15.91 -8.75
N GLY A 85 -23.32 15.92 -9.83
CA GLY A 85 -22.86 16.22 -11.19
C GLY A 85 -22.20 17.59 -11.33
N GLU A 86 -22.41 18.50 -10.37
CA GLU A 86 -21.72 19.79 -10.29
C GLU A 86 -20.26 19.66 -9.82
N ASN A 87 -19.93 18.70 -8.96
CA ASN A 87 -18.57 18.43 -8.50
C ASN A 87 -17.72 17.68 -9.55
N GLN A 88 -18.36 16.93 -10.46
CA GLN A 88 -17.68 16.32 -11.60
C GLN A 88 -17.05 17.35 -12.55
N ARG A 89 -17.60 18.58 -12.62
CA ARG A 89 -17.16 19.61 -13.58
C ARG A 89 -15.79 20.24 -13.27
N ASN A 90 -15.26 20.12 -12.06
CA ASN A 90 -14.06 20.85 -11.66
C ASN A 90 -12.80 20.02 -11.45
N VAL A 91 -12.91 18.69 -11.36
CA VAL A 91 -11.78 17.86 -10.89
C VAL A 91 -11.20 16.94 -11.98
N LEU A 92 -12.02 16.49 -12.93
CA LEU A 92 -11.56 15.74 -14.11
C LEU A 92 -11.30 16.64 -15.34
N SER A 93 -11.63 17.93 -15.25
CA SER A 93 -11.49 18.93 -16.32
C SER A 93 -10.22 19.78 -16.21
N LYS A 94 -9.52 19.73 -15.07
CA LYS A 94 -8.24 20.42 -14.87
C LYS A 94 -7.10 19.46 -15.20
N ASP A 95 -6.08 19.94 -15.92
CA ASP A 95 -4.91 19.17 -16.37
C ASP A 95 -4.09 18.51 -15.24
N LYS A 96 -4.36 18.86 -13.98
CA LYS A 96 -3.78 18.24 -12.80
C LYS A 96 -4.88 17.66 -11.94
N VAL A 97 -5.20 16.38 -12.17
CA VAL A 97 -6.04 15.61 -11.24
C VAL A 97 -5.31 15.53 -9.91
N ASP A 98 -5.99 15.92 -8.83
CA ASP A 98 -5.50 15.71 -7.48
C ASP A 98 -5.49 14.19 -7.20
N LYS A 99 -4.30 13.65 -6.93
CA LYS A 99 -4.08 12.21 -6.71
C LYS A 99 -4.86 11.71 -5.50
N GLN A 100 -4.96 12.53 -4.45
CA GLN A 100 -5.67 12.18 -3.24
C GLN A 100 -7.19 12.09 -3.52
N HIS A 101 -7.69 12.97 -4.39
CA HIS A 101 -9.07 12.93 -4.81
C HIS A 101 -9.38 11.73 -5.72
N LEU A 102 -8.46 11.38 -6.63
CA LEU A 102 -8.58 10.17 -7.44
C LEU A 102 -8.62 8.91 -6.57
N GLU A 103 -7.73 8.79 -5.59
CA GLU A 103 -7.74 7.72 -4.59
C GLU A 103 -9.06 7.68 -3.83
N TYR A 104 -9.55 8.83 -3.36
CA TYR A 104 -10.81 8.90 -2.64
C TYR A 104 -12.02 8.42 -3.48
N ILE A 105 -12.16 8.91 -4.73
CA ILE A 105 -13.27 8.50 -5.61
C ILE A 105 -13.18 7.02 -5.93
N THR A 106 -12.01 6.54 -6.35
CA THR A 106 -11.84 5.15 -6.77
C THR A 106 -12.03 4.18 -5.61
N THR A 107 -11.58 4.54 -4.40
CA THR A 107 -11.86 3.82 -3.16
C THR A 107 -13.36 3.80 -2.85
N SER A 108 -14.05 4.93 -3.04
CA SER A 108 -15.50 5.02 -2.80
C SER A 108 -16.30 4.14 -3.77
N LEU A 109 -15.89 4.06 -5.04
CA LEU A 109 -16.47 3.16 -6.03
C LEU A 109 -16.17 1.69 -5.72
N TYR A 110 -14.95 1.38 -5.27
CA TYR A 110 -14.52 0.03 -4.89
C TYR A 110 -15.33 -0.53 -3.71
N TYR A 111 -15.65 0.30 -2.71
CA TYR A 111 -16.43 -0.08 -1.53
C TYR A 111 -17.93 0.28 -1.63
N ALA A 112 -18.42 0.69 -2.80
CA ALA A 112 -19.83 1.02 -2.99
C ALA A 112 -20.74 -0.20 -2.80
N SER A 113 -22.05 0.03 -2.65
CA SER A 113 -23.06 -1.03 -2.55
C SER A 113 -24.16 -0.80 -3.59
N PRO A 114 -24.13 -1.48 -4.76
CA PRO A 114 -23.11 -2.45 -5.19
C PRO A 114 -21.76 -1.80 -5.57
N PRO A 115 -20.63 -2.54 -5.53
CA PRO A 115 -19.33 -2.05 -6.00
C PRO A 115 -19.33 -1.75 -7.50
N ASP A 116 -18.65 -0.69 -7.92
CA ASP A 116 -18.45 -0.33 -9.33
C ASP A 116 -16.97 -0.43 -9.73
N TYR A 117 -16.52 -1.67 -9.92
CA TYR A 117 -15.12 -1.97 -10.26
C TYR A 117 -14.74 -1.49 -11.67
N THR A 118 -15.68 -1.50 -12.61
CA THR A 118 -15.45 -1.08 -14.00
C THR A 118 -15.13 0.41 -14.04
N GLU A 119 -15.95 1.24 -13.38
CA GLU A 119 -15.73 2.68 -13.37
C GLU A 119 -14.47 3.05 -12.57
N ALA A 120 -14.23 2.38 -11.44
CA ALA A 120 -13.00 2.55 -10.66
C ALA A 120 -11.75 2.28 -11.51
N LEU A 121 -11.71 1.13 -12.21
CA LEU A 121 -10.59 0.79 -13.09
C LEU A 121 -10.43 1.82 -14.21
N ARG A 122 -11.53 2.21 -14.87
CA ARG A 122 -11.52 3.20 -15.97
C ARG A 122 -10.93 4.54 -15.54
N LEU A 123 -11.31 5.04 -14.36
CA LEU A 123 -10.81 6.30 -13.81
C LEU A 123 -9.30 6.23 -13.51
N ILE A 124 -8.83 5.10 -12.98
CA ILE A 124 -7.42 4.90 -12.69
C ILE A 124 -6.61 4.83 -13.99
N MET A 125 -7.04 4.00 -14.94
CA MET A 125 -6.36 3.79 -16.23
C MET A 125 -6.37 5.04 -17.11
N LYS A 126 -7.36 5.94 -16.98
CA LYS A 126 -7.35 7.25 -17.66
C LYS A 126 -6.17 8.12 -17.21
N ASN A 127 -5.71 7.97 -15.97
CA ASN A 127 -4.63 8.76 -15.36
C ASN A 127 -3.31 7.98 -15.23
N PHE A 128 -3.29 6.72 -15.68
CA PHE A 128 -2.14 5.84 -15.62
C PHE A 128 -1.92 5.15 -16.96
N ASP A 129 -0.79 5.43 -17.61
CA ASP A 129 -0.36 4.67 -18.78
C ASP A 129 0.60 3.55 -18.35
N PRO A 130 0.18 2.27 -18.37
CA PRO A 130 1.04 1.14 -18.04
C PRO A 130 2.14 0.89 -19.09
N ASN A 131 2.00 1.41 -20.31
CA ASN A 131 2.93 1.23 -21.42
C ASN A 131 3.34 2.59 -22.01
N PRO A 132 4.16 3.38 -21.31
CA PRO A 132 4.58 4.69 -21.81
C PRO A 132 5.35 4.50 -23.12
N THR A 133 4.73 4.86 -24.23
CA THR A 133 5.33 4.83 -25.58
C THR A 133 6.33 5.99 -25.80
N GLY A 134 6.69 6.71 -24.73
CA GLY A 134 7.58 7.89 -24.74
C GLY A 134 8.65 7.88 -23.64
N SER A 135 9.51 8.90 -23.66
CA SER A 135 10.78 8.98 -22.94
C SER A 135 10.71 8.69 -21.43
N LYS A 136 11.45 7.64 -21.05
CA LYS A 136 11.71 7.09 -19.71
C LYS A 136 10.44 6.62 -18.96
N PRO A 137 10.25 5.30 -18.78
CA PRO A 137 9.17 4.78 -17.96
C PRO A 137 9.33 5.33 -16.54
N LYS A 138 8.41 6.21 -16.11
CA LYS A 138 8.25 6.47 -14.68
C LYS A 138 7.53 5.24 -14.13
N PRO A 139 8.15 4.46 -13.23
CA PRO A 139 7.66 3.14 -12.84
C PRO A 139 6.28 3.12 -12.17
N MET A 140 5.66 4.28 -11.96
CA MET A 140 4.29 4.41 -11.47
C MET A 140 3.49 5.51 -12.17
N GLY A 141 4.01 6.18 -13.21
CA GLY A 141 3.29 7.30 -13.85
C GLY A 141 2.89 8.47 -12.93
N GLY A 142 3.32 8.46 -11.66
CA GLY A 142 2.81 9.37 -10.63
C GLY A 142 1.62 8.82 -9.82
N LEU A 143 1.10 7.62 -10.10
CA LEU A 143 0.17 6.91 -9.23
C LEU A 143 0.83 6.55 -7.89
N ASN A 144 0.03 6.43 -6.84
CA ASN A 144 0.48 5.82 -5.59
C ASN A 144 0.26 4.30 -5.64
N ARG A 145 0.85 3.60 -4.67
CA ARG A 145 0.76 2.14 -4.55
C ARG A 145 -0.68 1.67 -4.39
N GLU A 146 -1.47 2.40 -3.63
CA GLU A 146 -2.85 2.02 -3.29
C GLU A 146 -3.78 2.04 -4.50
N LEU A 147 -3.62 3.03 -5.40
CA LEU A 147 -4.34 3.09 -6.65
C LEU A 147 -3.97 1.92 -7.58
N LEU A 148 -2.71 1.48 -7.58
CA LEU A 148 -2.26 0.34 -8.37
C LEU A 148 -2.82 -0.98 -7.82
N ASP A 149 -2.80 -1.16 -6.49
CA ASP A 149 -3.43 -2.29 -5.80
C ASP A 149 -4.94 -2.34 -6.09
N THR A 150 -5.62 -1.19 -5.99
CA THR A 150 -7.05 -1.05 -6.30
C THR A 150 -7.33 -1.40 -7.76
N ALA A 151 -6.52 -0.90 -8.71
CA ALA A 151 -6.68 -1.21 -10.13
C ALA A 151 -6.52 -2.71 -10.43
N LEU A 152 -5.51 -3.36 -9.84
CA LEU A 152 -5.31 -4.80 -9.97
C LEU A 152 -6.51 -5.60 -9.40
N ARG A 153 -7.02 -5.21 -8.24
CA ARG A 153 -8.22 -5.86 -7.66
C ARG A 153 -9.44 -5.66 -8.53
N CYS A 154 -9.66 -4.45 -9.06
CA CYS A 154 -10.78 -4.17 -9.95
C CYS A 154 -10.69 -4.99 -11.23
N SER A 155 -9.52 -5.04 -11.89
CA SER A 155 -9.34 -5.79 -13.14
C SER A 155 -9.54 -7.29 -12.93
N LEU A 156 -9.05 -7.85 -11.82
CA LEU A 156 -9.33 -9.23 -11.42
C LEU A 156 -10.82 -9.46 -11.15
N ALA A 157 -11.49 -8.56 -10.41
CA ALA A 157 -12.90 -8.70 -10.06
C ALA A 157 -13.83 -8.69 -11.29
N ILE A 158 -13.50 -7.91 -12.33
CA ILE A 158 -14.25 -7.88 -13.59
C ILE A 158 -13.73 -8.87 -14.65
N SER A 159 -12.71 -9.68 -14.31
CA SER A 159 -12.05 -10.63 -15.22
C SER A 159 -11.46 -10.00 -16.48
N ASP A 160 -10.97 -8.76 -16.41
CA ASP A 160 -10.24 -8.08 -17.48
C ASP A 160 -8.76 -8.49 -17.48
N ALA A 161 -8.46 -9.59 -18.18
CA ALA A 161 -7.13 -10.17 -18.26
C ALA A 161 -6.11 -9.21 -18.91
N GLU A 162 -6.51 -8.42 -19.90
CA GLU A 162 -5.61 -7.53 -20.63
C GLU A 162 -5.10 -6.40 -19.73
N SER A 163 -6.01 -5.72 -19.05
CA SER A 163 -5.64 -4.66 -18.10
C SER A 163 -4.88 -5.24 -16.90
N ALA A 164 -5.28 -6.40 -16.40
CA ALA A 164 -4.62 -7.06 -15.27
C ALA A 164 -3.14 -7.36 -15.57
N VAL A 165 -2.82 -7.92 -16.74
CA VAL A 165 -1.43 -8.20 -17.14
C VAL A 165 -0.62 -6.92 -17.31
N LYS A 166 -1.17 -5.90 -17.97
CA LYS A 166 -0.49 -4.60 -18.12
C LYS A 166 -0.14 -3.98 -16.77
N LEU A 167 -1.09 -4.00 -15.83
CA LEU A 167 -0.87 -3.53 -14.47
C LEU A 167 0.16 -4.39 -13.74
N ALA A 168 0.09 -5.72 -13.84
CA ALA A 168 1.04 -6.64 -13.22
C ALA A 168 2.47 -6.40 -13.73
N ASP A 169 2.65 -6.25 -15.05
CA ASP A 169 3.95 -5.96 -15.66
C ASP A 169 4.55 -4.63 -15.17
N SER A 170 3.71 -3.62 -14.91
CA SER A 170 4.16 -2.34 -14.35
C SER A 170 4.67 -2.45 -12.89
N THR A 171 4.35 -3.53 -12.19
CA THR A 171 4.69 -3.73 -10.76
C THR A 171 6.00 -4.49 -10.53
N LYS A 172 6.73 -4.88 -11.58
CA LYS A 172 7.94 -5.72 -11.50
C LYS A 172 9.00 -5.22 -10.51
N ASN A 173 9.20 -3.92 -10.43
CA ASN A 173 10.14 -3.28 -9.50
C ASN A 173 9.70 -3.37 -8.02
N MET A 174 8.42 -3.67 -7.75
CA MET A 174 7.84 -3.75 -6.41
C MET A 174 7.97 -5.15 -5.80
N TRP A 175 8.16 -6.19 -6.61
CA TRP A 175 8.17 -7.58 -6.15
C TRP A 175 9.34 -7.90 -5.22
N LYS A 176 10.47 -7.18 -5.38
CA LYS A 176 11.65 -7.30 -4.50
C LYS A 176 11.51 -6.53 -3.18
N GLY A 177 10.44 -5.72 -3.04
CA GLY A 177 10.16 -4.90 -1.86
C GLY A 177 9.24 -5.58 -0.85
N GLN A 178 8.79 -4.81 0.15
CA GLN A 178 7.90 -5.29 1.23
C GLN A 178 6.42 -5.44 0.79
N PHE A 179 6.16 -5.58 -0.51
CA PHE A 179 4.83 -5.51 -1.10
C PHE A 179 4.32 -6.88 -1.55
N ALA A 180 4.32 -7.85 -0.63
CA ALA A 180 3.83 -9.21 -0.87
C ALA A 180 2.41 -9.23 -1.47
N GLY A 181 1.53 -8.32 -1.04
CA GLY A 181 0.16 -8.23 -1.58
C GLY A 181 0.11 -7.97 -3.08
N ILE A 182 0.95 -7.06 -3.58
CA ILE A 182 1.02 -6.75 -5.03
C ILE A 182 1.60 -7.93 -5.80
N SER A 183 2.62 -8.62 -5.26
CA SER A 183 3.14 -9.85 -5.87
C SER A 183 2.08 -10.95 -5.98
N ALA A 184 1.22 -11.09 -4.96
CA ALA A 184 0.11 -12.04 -5.01
C ALA A 184 -0.92 -11.65 -6.10
N LEU A 185 -1.31 -10.38 -6.18
CA LEU A 185 -2.25 -9.89 -7.20
C LEU A 185 -1.67 -9.99 -8.62
N ALA A 186 -0.38 -9.70 -8.80
CA ALA A 186 0.30 -9.88 -10.08
C ALA A 186 0.33 -11.35 -10.51
N SER A 187 0.54 -12.28 -9.58
CA SER A 187 0.42 -13.72 -9.84
C SER A 187 -0.99 -14.08 -10.32
N ASP A 188 -2.03 -13.61 -9.63
CA ASP A 188 -3.43 -13.84 -10.01
C ASP A 188 -3.75 -13.26 -11.39
N ALA A 189 -3.19 -12.11 -11.74
CA ALA A 189 -3.35 -11.49 -13.06
C ALA A 189 -2.75 -12.36 -14.18
N TYR A 190 -1.57 -12.94 -13.96
CA TYR A 190 -0.97 -13.85 -14.93
C TYR A 190 -1.75 -15.17 -15.03
N LEU A 191 -2.30 -15.69 -13.92
CA LEU A 191 -3.19 -16.86 -13.95
C LEU A 191 -4.47 -16.59 -14.73
N LEU A 192 -5.11 -15.43 -14.53
CA LEU A 192 -6.29 -15.00 -15.27
C LEU A 192 -6.02 -14.95 -16.79
N ALA A 193 -4.81 -14.57 -17.19
CA ALA A 193 -4.38 -14.55 -18.59
C ALA A 193 -3.89 -15.90 -19.13
N GLY A 194 -4.01 -16.99 -18.37
CA GLY A 194 -3.56 -18.33 -18.79
C GLY A 194 -2.03 -18.48 -18.86
N ARG A 195 -1.28 -17.69 -18.08
CA ARG A 195 0.19 -17.67 -18.05
C ARG A 195 0.74 -18.21 -16.70
N PRO A 196 0.62 -19.53 -16.42
CA PRO A 196 0.95 -20.08 -15.11
C PRO A 196 2.44 -20.01 -14.74
N ILE A 197 3.35 -20.13 -15.72
CA ILE A 197 4.79 -20.01 -15.48
C ILE A 197 5.16 -18.56 -15.09
N ASP A 198 4.59 -17.57 -15.77
CA ASP A 198 4.80 -16.16 -15.43
C ASP A 198 4.25 -15.82 -14.03
N ALA A 199 3.14 -16.45 -13.65
CA ALA A 199 2.53 -16.30 -12.32
C ALA A 199 3.44 -16.73 -11.17
N LEU A 200 4.40 -17.63 -11.40
CA LEU A 200 5.38 -18.06 -10.40
C LEU A 200 6.40 -16.96 -10.08
N THR A 201 6.73 -16.11 -11.06
CA THR A 201 7.78 -15.08 -10.95
C THR A 201 7.56 -14.12 -9.78
N PRO A 202 6.43 -13.40 -9.66
CA PRO A 202 6.23 -12.47 -8.56
C PRO A 202 6.26 -13.16 -7.18
N LEU A 203 5.78 -14.41 -7.09
CA LEU A 203 5.76 -15.18 -5.85
C LEU A 203 7.16 -15.58 -5.40
N PHE A 204 7.96 -16.18 -6.30
CA PHE A 204 9.33 -16.57 -6.01
C PHE A 204 10.24 -15.36 -5.74
N VAL A 205 10.09 -14.27 -6.50
CA VAL A 205 10.88 -13.05 -6.27
C VAL A 205 10.56 -12.43 -4.90
N SER A 206 9.28 -12.39 -4.52
CA SER A 206 8.86 -11.86 -3.23
C SER A 206 9.30 -12.76 -2.07
N ALA A 207 9.13 -14.08 -2.20
CA ALA A 207 9.60 -15.05 -1.20
C ALA A 207 11.13 -15.00 -1.01
N SER A 208 11.87 -14.83 -2.11
CA SER A 208 13.32 -14.68 -2.14
C SER A 208 13.82 -13.37 -1.54
N SER A 209 13.09 -12.27 -1.66
CA SER A 209 13.57 -10.94 -1.25
C SER A 209 13.04 -10.51 0.12
N PHE A 210 11.74 -10.71 0.36
CA PHE A 210 11.04 -10.17 1.52
C PHE A 210 10.89 -11.20 2.63
N GLY A 211 10.38 -12.39 2.33
CA GLY A 211 10.20 -13.43 3.35
C GLY A 211 9.24 -14.54 2.95
N LEU A 212 9.26 -15.63 3.73
CA LEU A 212 8.43 -16.81 3.54
C LEU A 212 7.03 -16.60 4.16
N HIS A 213 6.19 -15.82 3.48
CA HIS A 213 4.83 -15.49 3.95
C HIS A 213 3.81 -16.54 3.53
N GLN A 214 3.02 -17.05 4.48
CA GLN A 214 2.04 -18.12 4.24
C GLN A 214 1.10 -17.88 3.04
N PRO A 215 0.50 -16.68 2.82
CA PRO A 215 -0.38 -16.48 1.67
C PRO A 215 0.34 -16.62 0.32
N LEU A 216 1.61 -16.21 0.23
CA LEU A 216 2.41 -16.36 -0.99
C LEU A 216 2.78 -17.81 -1.24
N LEU A 217 3.23 -18.51 -0.18
CA LEU A 217 3.63 -19.91 -0.29
C LEU A 217 2.45 -20.81 -0.66
N THR A 218 1.26 -20.51 -0.13
CA THR A 218 0.04 -21.28 -0.44
C THR A 218 -0.33 -21.15 -1.92
N ARG A 219 -0.27 -19.93 -2.47
CA ARG A 219 -0.48 -19.69 -3.91
C ARG A 219 0.60 -20.39 -4.74
N LEU A 220 1.85 -20.30 -4.32
CA LEU A 220 2.97 -20.94 -4.99
C LEU A 220 2.78 -22.46 -5.06
N SER A 221 2.45 -23.09 -3.93
CA SER A 221 2.18 -24.54 -3.82
C SER A 221 1.05 -24.94 -4.77
N SER A 222 -0.09 -24.22 -4.74
CA SER A 222 -1.24 -24.50 -5.60
C SER A 222 -0.96 -24.38 -7.10
N ILE A 223 -0.16 -23.39 -7.53
CA ILE A 223 0.23 -23.25 -8.94
C ILE A 223 1.14 -24.41 -9.37
N LEU A 224 2.09 -24.80 -8.53
CA LEU A 224 2.99 -25.92 -8.81
C LEU A 224 2.25 -27.26 -8.86
N GLU A 225 1.32 -27.51 -7.93
CA GLU A 225 0.44 -28.69 -7.95
C GLU A 225 -0.40 -28.75 -9.23
N SER A 226 -0.95 -27.61 -9.63
CA SER A 226 -1.72 -27.50 -10.87
C SER A 226 -0.86 -27.79 -12.09
N HIS A 227 0.38 -27.30 -12.13
CA HIS A 227 1.34 -27.55 -13.21
C HIS A 227 1.66 -29.05 -13.34
N VAL A 228 1.94 -29.72 -12.22
CA VAL A 228 2.19 -31.17 -12.19
C VAL A 228 0.94 -31.94 -12.64
N SER A 229 -0.24 -31.54 -12.19
CA SER A 229 -1.51 -32.23 -12.49
C SER A 229 -1.89 -32.14 -13.97
N VAL A 230 -1.71 -30.97 -14.61
CA VAL A 230 -2.01 -30.77 -16.04
C VAL A 230 -1.10 -31.60 -16.94
N SER A 231 0.18 -31.73 -16.59
CA SER A 231 1.14 -32.57 -17.34
C SER A 231 0.88 -34.07 -17.16
N SER A 232 0.19 -34.45 -16.08
CA SER A 232 -0.02 -35.83 -15.63
C SER A 232 -1.17 -36.58 -16.32
N SER A 233 -2.05 -35.91 -17.08
CA SER A 233 -3.17 -36.54 -17.81
C SER A 233 -2.74 -37.43 -18.99
N SER A 234 -1.44 -37.68 -19.16
CA SER A 234 -0.89 -38.40 -20.32
C SER A 234 -0.28 -39.78 -20.02
N SER A 235 0.08 -40.17 -18.77
CA SER A 235 0.48 -41.54 -18.36
C SER A 235 0.81 -41.61 -16.86
N ALA A 236 0.23 -42.55 -16.09
CA ALA A 236 0.33 -42.60 -14.63
C ALA A 236 1.66 -43.17 -14.05
N GLU A 237 2.36 -44.04 -14.77
CA GLU A 237 3.50 -44.79 -14.21
C GLU A 237 4.88 -44.11 -14.37
N LYS A 238 4.98 -43.01 -15.13
CA LYS A 238 6.21 -42.18 -15.24
C LYS A 238 6.19 -40.93 -14.33
N GLN A 239 5.12 -40.75 -13.55
CA GLN A 239 4.80 -39.50 -12.83
C GLN A 239 5.81 -39.12 -11.74
N THR A 240 6.25 -40.08 -10.93
CA THR A 240 7.07 -39.78 -9.75
C THR A 240 8.52 -39.46 -10.05
N SER A 241 9.05 -39.90 -11.20
CA SER A 241 10.44 -39.59 -11.58
C SER A 241 10.59 -38.26 -12.31
N THR A 242 9.54 -37.77 -12.99
CA THR A 242 9.65 -36.59 -13.86
C THR A 242 9.53 -35.26 -13.12
N TYR A 243 8.78 -35.22 -12.01
CA TYR A 243 8.54 -34.00 -11.23
C TYR A 243 9.02 -34.13 -9.77
N GLU A 244 10.09 -34.89 -9.55
CA GLU A 244 10.57 -35.21 -8.20
C GLU A 244 10.95 -33.94 -7.42
N ASN A 245 11.61 -32.99 -8.06
CA ASN A 245 12.08 -31.77 -7.41
C ASN A 245 10.92 -30.81 -7.09
N ILE A 246 9.93 -30.69 -7.97
CA ILE A 246 8.71 -29.90 -7.73
C ILE A 246 7.87 -30.53 -6.62
N HIS A 247 7.66 -31.85 -6.63
CA HIS A 247 6.96 -32.55 -5.54
C HIS A 247 7.66 -32.36 -4.19
N ARG A 248 8.99 -32.43 -4.18
CA ARG A 248 9.79 -32.17 -2.98
C ARG A 248 9.65 -30.72 -2.51
N LEU A 249 9.69 -29.75 -3.43
CA LEU A 249 9.46 -28.35 -3.11
C LEU A 249 8.07 -28.13 -2.50
N ILE A 250 7.01 -28.68 -3.11
CA ILE A 250 5.63 -28.61 -2.60
C ILE A 250 5.57 -29.13 -1.16
N GLY A 251 6.11 -30.33 -0.90
CA GLY A 251 6.11 -30.90 0.45
C GLY A 251 6.83 -30.04 1.49
N ILE A 252 7.91 -29.34 1.10
CA ILE A 252 8.61 -28.40 1.98
C ILE A 252 7.78 -27.12 2.18
N LEU A 253 7.19 -26.58 1.11
CA LEU A 253 6.33 -25.41 1.18
C LEU A 253 5.16 -25.66 2.14
N ASP A 254 4.51 -26.83 2.05
CA ASP A 254 3.40 -27.20 2.91
C ASP A 254 3.80 -27.30 4.39
N LYS A 255 4.97 -27.87 4.69
CA LYS A 255 5.51 -27.86 6.07
C LYS A 255 5.73 -26.43 6.58
N VAL A 256 6.31 -25.56 5.75
CA VAL A 256 6.55 -24.14 6.12
C VAL A 256 5.23 -23.38 6.27
N ILE A 257 4.25 -23.63 5.40
CA ILE A 257 2.90 -23.07 5.47
C ILE A 257 2.26 -23.45 6.81
N ILE A 258 2.29 -24.72 7.18
CA ILE A 258 1.71 -25.17 8.44
C ILE A 258 2.44 -24.52 9.61
N TRP A 259 3.78 -24.54 9.61
CA TRP A 259 4.57 -23.91 10.66
C TRP A 259 4.26 -22.41 10.82
N LYS A 260 4.29 -21.62 9.74
CA LYS A 260 3.97 -20.18 9.79
C LYS A 260 2.49 -19.92 10.15
N SER A 261 1.56 -20.76 9.72
CA SER A 261 0.13 -20.59 10.03
C SER A 261 -0.14 -20.67 11.54
N VAL A 262 0.52 -21.58 12.26
CA VAL A 262 0.38 -21.73 13.72
C VAL A 262 0.85 -20.46 14.46
N HIS A 263 1.82 -19.73 13.92
CA HIS A 263 2.35 -18.51 14.53
C HIS A 263 1.48 -17.28 14.24
N LEU A 264 0.80 -17.24 13.09
CA LEU A 264 -0.11 -16.16 12.70
C LEU A 264 -1.52 -16.29 13.30
N GLN A 265 -1.88 -17.48 13.78
CA GLN A 265 -3.18 -17.74 14.41
C GLN A 265 -3.26 -17.28 15.87
N LYS A 266 -2.17 -16.83 16.50
CA LYS A 266 -2.24 -16.25 17.83
C LYS A 266 -2.91 -14.87 17.73
N PRO A 267 -4.12 -14.68 18.30
CA PRO A 267 -4.77 -13.39 18.24
C PRO A 267 -3.87 -12.34 18.91
N LEU A 268 -3.63 -11.23 18.20
CA LEU A 268 -2.86 -10.07 18.68
C LEU A 268 -3.39 -9.54 20.03
N PHE A 269 -4.68 -9.77 20.28
CA PHE A 269 -5.33 -9.49 21.55
C PHE A 269 -5.75 -10.81 22.18
N GLN A 270 -5.02 -11.24 23.21
CA GLN A 270 -5.52 -12.25 24.13
C GLN A 270 -6.66 -11.62 24.92
N TYR A 271 -7.89 -11.90 24.53
CA TYR A 271 -9.03 -11.56 25.36
C TYR A 271 -8.88 -12.35 26.67
N GLN A 272 -8.52 -11.66 27.76
CA GLN A 272 -8.72 -12.17 29.11
C GLN A 272 -10.23 -12.30 29.33
N THR A 273 -10.79 -13.38 28.83
CA THR A 273 -12.14 -13.78 29.21
C THR A 273 -12.03 -14.35 30.60
N ALA A 274 -12.41 -13.54 31.59
CA ALA A 274 -12.67 -14.01 32.93
C ALA A 274 -13.71 -15.14 32.85
N GLY A 275 -13.28 -16.36 33.14
CA GLY A 275 -14.17 -17.46 33.51
C GLY A 275 -15.10 -17.98 32.40
N LYS A 276 -14.53 -18.64 31.40
CA LYS A 276 -15.09 -19.85 30.76
C LYS A 276 -14.06 -20.31 29.74
N GLU A 277 -13.34 -21.40 30.05
CA GLU A 277 -12.50 -22.06 29.06
C GLU A 277 -13.35 -22.37 27.82
N PRO A 278 -13.06 -21.75 26.66
CA PRO A 278 -13.62 -22.25 25.43
C PRO A 278 -12.97 -23.60 25.21
N ASN A 279 -13.80 -24.61 24.98
CA ASN A 279 -13.39 -25.96 24.66
C ASN A 279 -12.61 -25.92 23.33
N THR A 280 -11.31 -25.61 23.39
CA THR A 280 -10.39 -25.67 22.26
C THR A 280 -10.10 -27.14 22.02
N ASN A 281 -11.01 -27.82 21.33
CA ASN A 281 -10.67 -28.95 20.49
C ASN A 281 -9.79 -28.46 19.33
N THR A 282 -8.61 -27.93 19.63
CA THR A 282 -7.48 -27.92 18.69
C THR A 282 -6.81 -29.27 18.85
N ASN A 283 -7.39 -30.26 18.18
CA ASN A 283 -6.77 -31.54 17.95
C ASN A 283 -5.60 -31.32 16.95
N THR A 284 -4.51 -30.73 17.42
CA THR A 284 -3.26 -30.55 16.66
C THR A 284 -2.06 -31.07 17.44
N ASN A 285 -2.25 -32.17 18.19
CA ASN A 285 -1.16 -33.07 18.56
C ASN A 285 -0.74 -33.95 17.38
N SER A 286 -0.68 -33.39 16.17
CA SER A 286 0.29 -33.87 15.19
C SER A 286 1.59 -33.18 15.58
N THR A 287 2.47 -33.90 16.29
CA THR A 287 3.92 -33.70 16.16
C THR A 287 4.23 -33.80 14.67
N ILE A 288 4.08 -32.68 13.96
CA ILE A 288 4.44 -32.60 12.55
C ILE A 288 5.94 -32.78 12.55
N ASP A 289 6.37 -33.88 11.98
CA ASP A 289 7.78 -34.14 11.78
C ASP A 289 8.33 -33.07 10.83
N MET A 290 8.97 -32.07 11.44
CA MET A 290 9.68 -30.99 10.78
C MET A 290 11.06 -31.45 10.30
N SER A 291 11.39 -32.75 10.40
CA SER A 291 12.46 -33.31 9.61
C SER A 291 12.07 -33.10 8.13
N PHE A 292 12.72 -32.12 7.52
CA PHE A 292 12.65 -32.01 6.07
C PHE A 292 13.31 -33.26 5.49
N SER A 293 12.83 -33.76 4.35
CA SER A 293 13.47 -34.88 3.64
C SER A 293 15.00 -34.75 3.68
N ASP A 294 15.73 -35.87 3.83
CA ASP A 294 17.20 -35.88 3.99
C ASP A 294 17.97 -35.08 2.93
N GLN A 295 17.31 -34.74 1.82
CA GLN A 295 17.88 -33.93 0.76
C GLN A 295 17.19 -32.56 0.64
N PRO A 296 17.97 -31.46 0.59
CA PRO A 296 17.45 -30.13 0.35
C PRO A 296 16.87 -29.98 -1.07
N PRO A 297 15.93 -29.04 -1.28
CA PRO A 297 15.42 -28.69 -2.60
C PRO A 297 16.55 -28.19 -3.49
N ASN A 298 16.55 -28.64 -4.75
CA ASN A 298 17.53 -28.27 -5.77
C ASN A 298 16.90 -27.29 -6.77
N SER A 299 17.39 -26.05 -6.79
CA SER A 299 16.89 -25.02 -7.71
C SER A 299 17.06 -25.41 -9.18
N SER A 300 18.14 -26.11 -9.54
CA SER A 300 18.41 -26.50 -10.94
C SER A 300 17.42 -27.56 -11.41
N GLY A 301 17.14 -28.57 -10.57
CA GLY A 301 16.12 -29.58 -10.87
C GLY A 301 14.72 -28.99 -10.96
N ILE A 302 14.37 -28.04 -10.09
CA ILE A 302 13.08 -27.31 -10.18
C ILE A 302 12.96 -26.56 -11.51
N LEU A 303 14.03 -25.86 -11.94
CA LEU A 303 14.01 -25.09 -13.19
C LEU A 303 13.92 -26.01 -14.42
N GLU A 304 14.63 -27.13 -14.42
CA GLU A 304 14.54 -28.16 -15.47
C GLU A 304 13.12 -28.72 -15.59
N GLU A 305 12.50 -29.06 -14.46
CA GLU A 305 11.12 -29.59 -14.42
C GLU A 305 10.07 -28.55 -14.85
N LEU A 306 10.33 -27.26 -14.60
CA LEU A 306 9.54 -26.15 -15.14
C LEU A 306 9.82 -25.85 -16.62
N GLN A 307 10.72 -26.60 -17.26
CA GLN A 307 11.15 -26.40 -18.65
C GLN A 307 11.83 -25.03 -18.89
N ILE A 308 12.51 -24.50 -17.87
CA ILE A 308 13.21 -23.22 -17.91
C ILE A 308 14.72 -23.47 -17.97
N ASN A 309 15.37 -23.00 -19.02
CA ASN A 309 16.82 -23.03 -19.12
C ASN A 309 17.43 -21.98 -18.18
N GLU A 310 18.41 -22.37 -17.36
CA GLU A 310 19.10 -21.45 -16.43
C GLU A 310 19.79 -20.26 -17.12
N HIS A 311 20.10 -20.39 -18.41
CA HIS A 311 20.72 -19.35 -19.22
C HIS A 311 19.72 -18.52 -20.03
N ASP A 312 18.42 -18.77 -19.87
CA ASP A 312 17.38 -18.02 -20.57
C ASP A 312 17.29 -16.59 -20.04
N THR A 313 17.48 -15.61 -20.92
CA THR A 313 17.40 -14.19 -20.59
C THR A 313 15.96 -13.74 -20.31
N GLN A 314 14.96 -14.44 -20.84
CA GLN A 314 13.54 -14.10 -20.66
C GLN A 314 13.06 -14.35 -19.23
N HIS A 315 13.56 -15.40 -18.57
CA HIS A 315 13.10 -15.84 -17.25
C HIS A 315 14.07 -15.52 -16.10
N GLN A 316 14.96 -14.54 -16.27
CA GLN A 316 16.00 -14.22 -15.28
C GLN A 316 15.47 -13.88 -13.89
N ASP A 317 14.36 -13.14 -13.79
CA ASP A 317 13.75 -12.82 -12.50
C ASP A 317 13.17 -14.08 -11.83
N LEU A 318 12.58 -15.00 -12.60
CA LEU A 318 12.08 -16.28 -12.09
C LEU A 318 13.23 -17.17 -11.61
N ILE A 319 14.29 -17.30 -12.41
CA ILE A 319 15.50 -18.07 -12.06
C ILE A 319 16.11 -17.54 -10.75
N SER A 320 16.27 -16.22 -10.64
CA SER A 320 16.78 -15.56 -9.44
C SER A 320 15.84 -15.76 -8.23
N GLY A 321 14.54 -15.65 -8.44
CA GLY A 321 13.51 -15.90 -7.43
C GLY A 321 13.53 -17.34 -6.91
N VAL A 322 13.59 -18.33 -7.80
CA VAL A 322 13.67 -19.77 -7.43
C VAL A 322 14.93 -20.04 -6.62
N LYS A 323 16.11 -19.62 -7.13
CA LYS A 323 17.39 -19.80 -6.44
C LYS A 323 17.38 -19.16 -5.05
N GLY A 324 16.89 -17.93 -4.93
CA GLY A 324 16.85 -17.25 -3.64
C GLY A 324 15.80 -17.82 -2.66
N THR A 325 14.65 -18.28 -3.16
CA THR A 325 13.64 -18.96 -2.32
C THR A 325 14.16 -20.30 -1.81
N VAL A 326 14.73 -21.12 -2.69
CA VAL A 326 15.38 -22.39 -2.31
C VAL A 326 16.51 -22.16 -1.30
N ASN A 327 17.34 -21.14 -1.51
CA ASN A 327 18.38 -20.78 -0.55
C ASN A 327 17.82 -20.43 0.84
N ARG A 328 16.67 -19.73 0.91
CA ARG A 328 16.01 -19.43 2.19
C ARG A 328 15.44 -20.69 2.84
N LEU A 329 14.75 -21.54 2.08
CA LEU A 329 14.25 -22.81 2.59
C LEU A 329 15.39 -23.66 3.15
N ASN A 330 16.53 -23.72 2.44
CA ASN A 330 17.72 -24.46 2.84
C ASN A 330 18.42 -23.90 4.09
N LYS A 331 18.19 -22.64 4.48
CA LYS A 331 18.70 -22.13 5.77
C LYS A 331 18.09 -22.87 6.95
N GLY A 332 16.81 -23.26 6.85
CA GLY A 332 16.14 -24.06 7.88
C GLY A 332 16.67 -25.49 8.02
N PHE A 333 17.44 -25.99 7.06
CA PHE A 333 18.08 -27.32 7.10
C PHE A 333 19.47 -27.30 7.74
N LYS A 334 20.11 -26.13 7.86
CA LYS A 334 21.42 -26.00 8.50
C LYS A 334 21.23 -26.02 10.01
N ASN A 335 21.06 -27.21 10.57
CA ASN A 335 21.15 -27.47 12.00
C ASN A 335 22.62 -27.33 12.42
N ASP A 336 23.10 -26.11 12.70
CA ASP A 336 24.18 -25.96 13.67
C ASP A 336 23.54 -25.74 15.04
N PRO A 337 23.56 -26.74 15.95
CA PRO A 337 22.97 -26.61 17.28
C PRO A 337 23.68 -25.58 18.17
N SER A 338 24.77 -24.95 17.70
CA SER A 338 25.46 -23.85 18.39
C SER A 338 25.01 -22.45 17.93
N GLU A 339 24.31 -22.34 16.81
CA GLU A 339 23.67 -21.09 16.40
C GLU A 339 22.21 -21.15 16.83
N ASP A 340 21.90 -20.52 17.98
CA ASP A 340 20.55 -20.00 18.20
C ASP A 340 20.19 -19.18 16.95
N VAL A 341 19.37 -19.75 16.07
CA VAL A 341 18.78 -19.06 14.92
C VAL A 341 17.74 -18.09 15.48
N VAL A 342 18.23 -17.07 16.17
CA VAL A 342 17.52 -15.82 16.29
C VAL A 342 17.47 -15.30 14.87
N GLU A 343 16.31 -15.38 14.23
CA GLU A 343 15.96 -14.51 13.11
C GLU A 343 16.17 -13.07 13.60
N LYS A 344 17.42 -12.58 13.54
CA LYS A 344 17.75 -11.17 13.74
C LYS A 344 17.32 -10.45 12.48
N SER A 345 16.02 -10.26 12.35
CA SER A 345 15.46 -9.22 11.51
C SER A 345 14.30 -8.58 12.25
N VAL A 346 14.59 -7.45 12.88
CA VAL A 346 13.62 -6.49 13.43
C VAL A 346 12.70 -5.90 12.32
N ARG A 347 12.79 -6.39 11.07
CA ARG A 347 11.86 -6.11 9.97
C ARG A 347 10.76 -7.18 9.80
N GLU A 348 10.72 -8.21 10.64
CA GLU A 348 9.70 -9.25 10.65
C GLU A 348 8.81 -9.20 11.92
N LEU A 349 8.32 -8.00 12.25
CA LEU A 349 7.13 -7.78 13.09
C LEU A 349 6.05 -7.11 12.25
#